data_AF-A0AA90KFQ6-F1
#
_entry.id   AF-A0AA90KFQ6-F1
#
_cell.length_a   1.000
_cell.length_b   1.000
_cell.length_c   1.000
_cell.angle_alpha   90.00
_cell.angle_beta   90.00
_cell.angle_gamma   90.00
#
_symmetry.space_group_name_H-M   'P 1'
#
loop_
_entity.id
_entity.type
_entity.pdbx_description
1 polymer ?
#
loop_
_entity_poly.entity_id
_entity_poly.type
_entity_poly.pdbx_seq_one_letter_code
_entity_poly.pdbx_strand_id
1 'polypeptide(L)' 'MVLDPGPGFRALIRPYTGEVTRIAPPGEQGFGTDLLAVIDSRQGRFFVKAMRNRPGGRRDQMVRER' A
#
# COMPACT_ATOMS: atom_id res chain seq x y z
N MET A 1 8.54 -13.41 -6.96
CA MET A 1 9.20 -12.28 -6.26
C MET A 1 8.38 -11.91 -5.05
N VAL A 2 8.98 -11.85 -3.86
CA VAL A 2 8.30 -11.38 -2.65
C VAL A 2 8.27 -9.85 -2.70
N LEU A 3 7.08 -9.27 -2.67
CA LEU A 3 6.87 -7.84 -2.63
C LEU A 3 7.01 -7.39 -1.16
N ASP A 4 8.16 -6.86 -0.76
CA ASP A 4 8.30 -6.23 0.56
C ASP A 4 8.68 -4.74 0.41
N PRO A 5 7.71 -3.82 0.56
CA PRO A 5 7.95 -2.38 0.51
C PRO A 5 8.67 -1.83 1.76
N GLY A 6 9.05 -2.69 2.71
CA GLY A 6 9.94 -2.38 3.83
C GLY A 6 9.22 -2.05 5.14
N PRO A 7 9.99 -1.86 6.23
CA PRO A 7 9.46 -1.73 7.59
C PRO A 7 8.59 -0.48 7.78
N GLY A 8 8.89 0.62 7.09
CA GLY A 8 8.08 1.84 7.14
C GLY A 8 6.65 1.64 6.64
N PHE A 9 6.46 0.83 5.59
CA PHE A 9 5.13 0.47 5.11
C PHE A 9 4.37 -0.37 6.14
N ARG A 10 5.01 -1.39 6.71
CA ARG A 10 4.39 -2.26 7.74
C ARG A 10 3.96 -1.46 8.96
N ALA A 11 4.80 -0.54 9.43
CA ALA A 11 4.47 0.34 10.55
C ALA A 11 3.27 1.25 10.23
N LEU A 12 3.19 1.78 9.00
CA LEU A 12 2.12 2.66 8.56
C LEU A 12 0.75 1.98 8.56
N ILE A 13 0.67 0.72 8.10
CA ILE A 13 -0.62 0.01 7.96
C ILE A 13 -1.03 -0.78 9.20
N ARG A 14 -0.09 -1.12 10.10
CA ARG A 14 -0.34 -1.94 11.30
C ARG A 14 -1.52 -1.45 12.16
N PRO A 15 -1.78 -0.15 12.36
CA PRO A 15 -2.95 0.29 13.13
C PRO A 15 -4.30 -0.12 12.51
N TYR A 16 -4.34 -0.33 11.19
CA TYR A 16 -5.56 -0.62 10.43
C TYR A 16 -5.71 -2.10 10.02
N THR A 17 -4.61 -2.86 10.07
CA THR A 17 -4.56 -4.24 9.58
C THR A 17 -4.11 -5.22 10.67
N GLY A 18 -3.52 -4.73 11.76
CA GLY A 18 -2.75 -5.55 12.68
C GLY A 18 -1.45 -6.05 12.06
N GLU A 19 -0.88 -7.10 12.64
CA GLU A 19 0.37 -7.70 12.17
C GLU A 19 0.20 -8.33 10.78
N VAL A 20 1.12 -7.99 9.86
CA VAL A 20 1.11 -8.44 8.46
C VAL A 20 1.96 -9.70 8.32
N THR A 21 1.35 -10.81 7.92
CA THR A 21 2.01 -12.11 7.75
C THR A 21 2.43 -12.35 6.31
N ARG A 22 1.72 -11.77 5.33
CA ARG A 22 2.05 -11.91 3.91
C ARG A 22 1.71 -10.65 3.11
N ILE A 23 2.56 -10.37 2.12
CA ILE A 23 2.33 -9.35 1.10
C ILE A 23 2.56 -10.01 -0.26
N ALA A 24 1.58 -9.91 -1.16
CA ALA A 24 1.65 -10.49 -2.50
C ALA A 24 1.04 -9.56 -3.55
N PRO A 25 1.52 -9.59 -4.81
CA PRO A 25 0.82 -8.92 -5.91
C PRO A 25 -0.57 -9.55 -6.15
N PRO A 26 -1.59 -8.77 -6.52
CA PRO A 26 -2.95 -9.27 -6.77
C PRO A 26 -3.10 -10.13 -8.05
N GLY A 27 -2.07 -10.26 -8.87
CA GLY A 27 -2.09 -11.02 -10.13
C GLY A 27 -1.96 -10.14 -11.38
N GLU A 28 -2.46 -8.90 -11.33
CA GLU A 28 -2.32 -7.90 -12.40
C GLU A 28 -1.46 -6.70 -11.92
N GLN A 29 -0.74 -6.04 -12.84
CA GLN A 29 -0.03 -4.80 -12.52
C GLN A 29 -1.02 -3.63 -12.48
N GLY A 30 -1.01 -2.88 -11.38
CA GLY A 30 -1.81 -1.65 -11.26
C GLY A 30 -1.20 -0.50 -12.04
N PHE A 31 -1.95 0.09 -12.97
CA PHE A 31 -1.53 1.32 -13.64
C PHE A 31 -1.52 2.50 -12.66
N GLY A 32 -0.42 3.26 -12.67
CA GLY A 32 -0.27 4.48 -11.88
C GLY A 32 -0.20 4.25 -10.37
N THR A 33 0.38 3.13 -9.92
CA THR A 33 0.59 2.86 -8.48
C THR A 33 1.98 2.38 -8.14
N ASP A 34 2.62 2.98 -7.12
CA ASP A 34 3.95 2.55 -6.66
C ASP A 34 3.89 1.18 -5.95
N LEU A 35 2.78 0.86 -5.30
CA LEU A 35 2.50 -0.43 -4.67
C LEU A 35 1.04 -0.89 -4.88
N LEU A 36 0.85 -2.01 -5.56
CA LEU A 36 -0.43 -2.73 -5.62
C LEU A 36 -0.26 -4.12 -5.00
N ALA A 37 -0.97 -4.41 -3.92
CA ALA A 37 -0.79 -5.64 -3.17
C ALA A 37 -2.11 -6.16 -2.56
N VAL A 38 -2.15 -7.47 -2.34
CA VAL A 38 -3.04 -8.09 -1.35
C VAL A 38 -2.18 -8.45 -0.15
N ILE A 39 -2.62 -8.04 1.03
CA ILE A 39 -1.97 -8.37 2.30
C ILE A 39 -2.86 -9.31 3.11
N ASP A 40 -2.23 -10.30 3.72
CA ASP A 40 -2.86 -11.13 4.76
C ASP A 40 -2.31 -10.67 6.12
N SER A 41 -3.20 -10.47 7.07
CA SER A 41 -2.89 -9.88 8.37
C SER A 41 -3.80 -10.41 9.48
N ARG A 42 -3.47 -10.11 10.74
CA ARG A 42 -4.27 -10.56 11.90
C ARG A 42 -5.72 -10.08 11.86
N GLN A 43 -6.03 -8.94 11.24
CA GLN A 43 -7.40 -8.43 11.12
C GLN A 43 -8.11 -8.86 9.83
N GLY A 44 -7.47 -9.69 9.01
CA GLY A 44 -8.03 -10.21 7.78
C GLY A 44 -7.20 -9.86 6.54
N ARG A 45 -7.87 -9.91 5.39
CA ARG A 45 -7.27 -9.72 4.07
C ARG A 45 -7.64 -8.36 3.51
N PHE A 46 -6.64 -7.63 3.04
CA PHE A 46 -6.84 -6.27 2.51
C PHE A 46 -6.23 -6.13 1.12
N PHE A 47 -6.93 -5.40 0.25
CA PHE A 47 -6.37 -4.91 -1.00
C PHE A 47 -5.77 -3.52 -0.74
N VAL A 48 -4.50 -3.34 -1.07
CA VAL A 48 -3.74 -2.12 -0.81
C VAL A 48 -3.27 -1.51 -2.12
N LYS A 49 -3.59 -0.23 -2.29
CA LYS A 49 -3.07 0.66 -3.33
C LYS A 49 -2.34 1.80 -2.63
N ALA A 50 -1.03 1.94 -2.87
CA ALA A 50 -0.24 2.99 -2.22
C ALA A 50 0.71 3.70 -3.18
N MET A 51 0.92 4.99 -2.91
CA MET A 51 1.82 5.89 -3.64
C MET A 51 2.88 6.42 -2.69
N ARG A 52 4.12 6.58 -3.18
CA ARG A 52 5.12 7.37 -2.46
C ARG A 52 4.67 8.82 -2.44
N ASN A 53 4.74 9.45 -1.27
CA ASN A 53 4.47 10.86 -1.15
C ASN A 53 5.64 11.65 -1.75
N ARG A 54 5.40 12.29 -2.90
CA ARG A 54 6.38 13.12 -3.63
C ARG A 54 5.77 14.51 -3.82
N PRO A 55 6.59 15.59 -3.83
CA PRO A 55 6.11 16.91 -4.23
C PRO A 55 5.45 16.88 -5.61
N GLY A 56 4.29 17.52 -5.74
CA GLY A 56 3.45 17.49 -6.95
C GLY A 56 2.70 16.17 -7.18
N GLY A 57 2.79 15.21 -6.24
CA GLY A 57 2.22 13.88 -6.38
C GLY A 57 0.71 13.81 -6.12
N ARG A 58 0.20 12.58 -5.99
CA ARG A 58 -1.24 12.31 -5.84
C ARG A 58 -1.87 13.03 -4.65
N ARG A 59 -1.13 13.16 -3.54
CA ARG A 59 -1.59 13.90 -2.35
C ARG A 59 -1.82 15.38 -2.67
N ASP A 60 -0.83 16.05 -3.26
CA ASP A 60 -0.92 17.47 -3.61
C ASP A 60 -2.04 17.72 -4.62
N GLN A 61 -2.20 16.80 -5.58
CA GLN A 61 -3.33 16.81 -6.50
C GLN A 61 -4.68 16.75 -5.76
N MET A 62 -4.88 15.79 -4.86
CA MET A 62 -6.13 15.64 -4.10
C MET A 62 -6.45 16.84 -3.20
N VAL A 63 -5.42 17.51 -2.66
CA VAL A 63 -5.60 18.73 -1.86
C VAL A 63 -5.99 19.92 -2.73
N ARG A 64 -5.40 20.03 -3.93
CA ARG A 64 -5.73 21.10 -4.90
C ARG A 64 -7.12 20.96 -5.50
N GLU A 65 -7.56 19.72 -5.74
CA GLU A 65 -8.84 19.39 -6.38
C GLU A 65 -10.00 19.20 -5.38
N ARG A 66 -9.79 19.61 -4.12
CA ARG A 66 -10.76 19.51 -3.04
C ARG A 66 -11.82 20.60 -3.12
#